data_AF-W5N800-F1
#
_entry.id   AF-W5N800-F1
#
_cell.length_a   1.000
_cell.length_b   1.000
_cell.length_c   1.000
_cell.angle_alpha   90.00
_cell.angle_beta   90.00
_cell.angle_gamma   90.00
#
_symmetry.space_group_name_H-M   'P 1'
#
loop_
_entity.id
_entity.type
_entity.pdbx_description
1 polymer ?
#
loop_
_entity_poly.entity_id
_entity_poly.type
_entity_poly.pdbx_seq_one_letter_code
_entity_poly.pdbx_strand_id
1 'polypeptide(L)'
;MATGDLKGSLRKLDQHLRLLNYPREVDYTGLAKGDPSAFLPVVSHAFISYSSYLAEHLVGFGVELAGKNDLRFIESVYKVLRDLFHYKPILTKQQFLQFGYAERKISILCDIISFVTKKHKELSNKHKVITLYFFN
;
A
#
# COMPACT_ATOMS: atom_id res chain seq x y z
N MET A 1 -15.55 -22.19 -0.39
CA MET A 1 -14.19 -21.80 0.07
C MET A 1 -14.38 -21.00 1.34
N ALA A 2 -13.86 -21.46 2.48
CA ALA A 2 -14.10 -20.84 3.76
C ALA A 2 -13.69 -19.37 3.71
N THR A 3 -14.65 -18.47 3.92
CA THR A 3 -14.37 -17.08 4.30
C THR A 3 -13.61 -17.20 5.62
N GLY A 4 -12.28 -17.12 5.55
CA GLY A 4 -11.45 -17.06 6.73
C GLY A 4 -11.83 -15.84 7.56
N ASP A 5 -11.19 -15.68 8.70
CA ASP A 5 -11.55 -14.69 9.70
C ASP A 5 -11.43 -13.23 9.17
N LEU A 6 -12.47 -12.76 8.46
CA LEU A 6 -12.55 -11.43 7.86
C LEU A 6 -12.51 -10.37 8.95
N LYS A 7 -13.14 -10.66 10.10
CA LYS A 7 -13.14 -9.78 11.27
C LYS A 7 -11.73 -9.57 11.81
N GLY A 8 -10.93 -10.62 11.96
CA GLY A 8 -9.53 -10.48 12.36
C GLY A 8 -8.66 -9.83 11.30
N SER A 9 -8.95 -10.07 10.02
CA SER A 9 -8.26 -9.39 8.91
C SER A 9 -8.52 -7.88 8.93
N LEU A 10 -9.77 -7.45 9.14
CA LEU A 10 -10.12 -6.04 9.31
C LEU A 10 -9.46 -5.44 10.57
N ARG A 11 -9.43 -6.18 11.69
CA ARG A 11 -8.74 -5.72 12.91
C ARG A 11 -7.24 -5.53 12.69
N LYS A 12 -6.60 -6.43 11.95
CA LYS A 12 -5.18 -6.29 11.56
C LYS A 12 -4.99 -5.07 10.67
N LEU A 13 -5.89 -4.86 9.70
CA LEU A 13 -5.83 -3.70 8.82
C LEU A 13 -5.95 -2.39 9.61
N ASP A 14 -6.83 -2.31 10.60
CA ASP A 14 -6.98 -1.13 11.47
C ASP A 14 -5.65 -0.74 12.13
N GLN A 15 -4.92 -1.72 12.66
CA GLN A 15 -3.61 -1.51 13.25
C GLN A 15 -2.61 -0.95 12.22
N HIS A 16 -2.64 -1.46 10.98
CA HIS A 16 -1.76 -1.00 9.91
C HIS A 16 -2.12 0.42 9.43
N LEU A 17 -3.41 0.76 9.37
CA LEU A 17 -3.87 2.10 9.03
C LEU A 17 -3.42 3.15 10.05
N ARG A 18 -3.41 2.79 11.35
CA ARG A 18 -2.83 3.63 12.41
C ARG A 18 -1.34 3.85 12.21
N LEU A 19 -0.59 2.82 11.79
CA LEU A 19 0.85 2.97 11.47
C LEU A 19 1.09 3.90 10.28
N LEU A 20 0.16 3.97 9.33
CA LEU A 20 0.21 4.93 8.23
C LEU A 20 -0.23 6.34 8.61
N ASN A 21 -0.79 6.56 9.81
CA ASN A 21 -1.53 7.77 10.15
C ASN A 21 -2.54 8.16 9.06
N TYR A 22 -3.31 7.17 8.58
CA TYR A 22 -4.23 7.38 7.47
C TYR A 22 -5.28 8.45 7.84
N PRO A 23 -5.34 9.60 7.12
CA PRO A 23 -6.07 10.77 7.57
C PRO A 23 -7.56 10.78 7.20
N ARG A 24 -7.99 9.84 6.35
CA ARG A 24 -9.38 9.78 5.85
C ARG A 24 -10.18 8.72 6.58
N GLU A 25 -11.50 8.89 6.58
CA GLU A 25 -12.40 7.85 7.02
C GLU A 25 -12.29 6.61 6.12
N VAL A 26 -12.34 5.44 6.75
CA VAL A 26 -12.15 4.14 6.09
C VAL A 26 -13.52 3.50 5.94
N ASP A 27 -13.91 3.19 4.71
CA ASP A 27 -15.17 2.49 4.46
C ASP A 27 -15.05 1.00 4.78
N TYR A 28 -15.19 0.65 6.05
CA TYR A 28 -15.17 -0.75 6.52
C TYR A 28 -16.29 -1.59 5.88
N THR A 29 -17.39 -0.97 5.45
CA THR A 29 -18.50 -1.69 4.81
C THR A 29 -18.14 -2.10 3.38
N GLY A 30 -17.54 -1.19 2.61
CA GLY A 30 -16.94 -1.46 1.30
C GLY A 30 -15.80 -2.47 1.39
N LEU A 31 -14.90 -2.32 2.37
CA LEU A 31 -13.81 -3.27 2.61
C LEU A 31 -14.33 -4.69 2.87
N ALA A 32 -15.38 -4.83 3.71
CA ALA A 32 -15.99 -6.13 4.00
C ALA A 32 -16.66 -6.77 2.78
N LYS A 33 -17.22 -5.96 1.87
CA LYS A 33 -17.78 -6.40 0.58
C LYS A 33 -16.70 -6.66 -0.48
N GLY A 34 -15.46 -6.23 -0.23
CA GLY A 34 -14.38 -6.27 -1.21
C GLY A 34 -14.58 -5.26 -2.33
N ASP A 35 -15.22 -4.13 -2.08
CA ASP A 35 -15.34 -3.03 -3.04
C ASP A 35 -13.98 -2.38 -3.29
N PRO A 36 -13.42 -2.40 -4.52
CA PRO A 36 -12.12 -1.78 -4.83
C PRO A 36 -12.04 -0.30 -4.43
N SER A 37 -13.15 0.43 -4.52
CA SER A 37 -13.23 1.87 -4.22
C SER A 37 -12.83 2.18 -2.77
N ALA A 38 -13.02 1.23 -1.85
CA ALA A 38 -12.59 1.35 -0.46
C ALA A 38 -11.09 1.07 -0.25
N PHE A 39 -10.44 0.28 -1.12
CA PHE A 39 -9.02 -0.09 -1.00
C PHE A 39 -8.08 0.91 -1.70
N LEU A 40 -8.48 1.41 -2.88
CA LEU A 40 -7.64 2.28 -3.71
C LEU A 40 -7.13 3.54 -2.98
N PRO A 41 -7.95 4.27 -2.19
CA PRO A 41 -7.50 5.46 -1.47
C PRO A 41 -6.44 5.15 -0.42
N VAL A 42 -6.49 3.98 0.21
CA VAL A 42 -5.50 3.53 1.20
C VAL A 42 -4.18 3.19 0.50
N VAL A 43 -4.23 2.44 -0.59
CA VAL A 43 -3.03 2.10 -1.38
C VAL A 43 -2.36 3.37 -1.91
N SER A 44 -3.16 4.31 -2.44
CA SER A 44 -2.66 5.60 -2.93
C SER A 44 -1.96 6.38 -1.81
N HIS A 45 -2.57 6.45 -0.62
CA HIS A 45 -1.95 7.13 0.50
C HIS A 45 -0.63 6.45 0.93
N ALA A 46 -0.61 5.13 1.00
CA ALA A 46 0.58 4.37 1.39
C ALA A 46 1.79 4.67 0.50
N PHE A 47 1.60 4.72 -0.82
CA PHE A 47 2.73 4.92 -1.76
C PHE A 47 3.07 6.38 -2.03
N ILE A 48 2.08 7.29 -1.99
CA ILE A 48 2.27 8.69 -2.43
C ILE A 48 2.39 9.64 -1.23
N SER A 49 1.42 9.60 -0.30
CA SER A 49 1.27 10.63 0.72
C SER A 49 1.96 10.29 2.04
N TYR A 50 2.15 9.01 2.35
CA TYR A 50 2.69 8.58 3.64
C TYR A 50 4.16 9.00 3.87
N SER A 51 4.99 8.94 2.82
CA SER A 51 6.43 9.20 2.94
C SER A 51 6.97 9.87 1.69
N SER A 52 7.41 11.13 1.81
CA SER A 52 8.10 11.87 0.74
C SER A 52 9.27 11.09 0.17
N TYR A 53 10.15 10.54 1.02
CA TYR A 53 11.28 9.71 0.58
C TYR A 53 10.88 8.53 -0.31
N LEU A 54 9.70 7.96 -0.06
CA LEU A 54 9.23 6.80 -0.81
C LEU A 54 8.63 7.24 -2.14
N ALA A 55 7.85 8.32 -2.13
CA ALA A 55 7.34 8.94 -3.36
C ALA A 55 8.48 9.37 -4.30
N GLU A 56 9.52 10.03 -3.78
CA GLU A 56 10.70 10.41 -4.54
C GLU A 56 11.44 9.18 -5.09
N HIS A 57 11.59 8.13 -4.29
CA HIS A 57 12.20 6.88 -4.73
C HIS A 57 11.41 6.20 -5.85
N LEU A 58 10.07 6.24 -5.80
CA LEU A 58 9.20 5.72 -6.85
C LEU A 58 9.30 6.52 -8.15
N VAL A 59 9.38 7.85 -8.05
CA VAL A 59 9.63 8.72 -9.21
C VAL A 59 10.99 8.42 -9.84
N GLY A 60 12.04 8.25 -9.04
CA GLY A 60 13.36 7.82 -9.51
C GLY A 60 13.35 6.42 -10.14
N PHE A 61 12.42 5.56 -9.75
CA PHE A 61 12.17 4.25 -10.35
C PHE A 61 11.32 4.31 -11.63
N GLY A 62 10.92 5.51 -12.07
CA GLY A 62 10.08 5.73 -13.25
C GLY A 62 8.62 5.31 -13.05
N VAL A 63 8.12 5.36 -11.81
CA VAL A 63 6.72 5.05 -11.50
C VAL A 63 5.98 6.29 -11.03
N GLU A 64 5.04 6.73 -11.84
CA GLU A 64 4.09 7.79 -11.49
C GLU A 64 2.77 7.18 -11.01
N LEU A 65 2.32 7.47 -9.80
CA LEU A 65 1.06 6.92 -9.27
C LEU A 65 -0.08 7.96 -9.21
N ALA A 66 0.22 9.24 -9.42
CA ALA A 66 -0.76 10.32 -9.37
C ALA A 66 -1.57 10.46 -10.68
N GLY A 67 -2.83 10.92 -10.57
CA GLY A 67 -3.66 11.31 -11.72
C GLY A 67 -4.11 10.17 -12.65
N LYS A 68 -3.95 8.91 -12.24
CA LYS A 68 -4.32 7.73 -13.03
C LYS A 68 -5.72 7.24 -12.72
N ASN A 69 -6.39 6.64 -13.71
CA ASN A 69 -7.60 5.85 -13.46
C ASN A 69 -7.26 4.56 -12.69
N ASP A 70 -8.26 3.93 -12.08
CA ASP A 70 -8.10 2.80 -11.16
C ASP A 70 -7.29 1.64 -11.75
N LEU A 71 -7.51 1.33 -13.03
CA LEU A 71 -6.77 0.27 -13.71
C LEU A 71 -5.29 0.62 -13.84
N ARG A 72 -4.96 1.77 -14.43
CA ARG A 72 -3.56 2.21 -14.61
C ARG A 72 -2.84 2.40 -13.28
N PHE A 73 -3.57 2.84 -12.26
CA PHE A 73 -3.08 2.93 -10.90
C PHE A 73 -2.67 1.55 -10.37
N ILE A 74 -3.57 0.56 -10.38
CA ILE A 74 -3.28 -0.80 -9.92
C ILE A 74 -2.19 -1.48 -10.76
N GLU A 75 -2.13 -1.24 -12.07
CA GLU A 75 -1.02 -1.72 -12.90
C GLU A 75 0.34 -1.23 -12.41
N SER A 76 0.40 0.06 -12.05
CA SER A 76 1.61 0.70 -11.56
C SER A 76 1.97 0.20 -10.16
N VAL A 77 0.99 0.05 -9.26
CA VAL A 77 1.18 -0.54 -7.93
C VAL A 77 1.71 -1.97 -8.03
N TYR A 78 1.13 -2.80 -8.90
CA TYR A 78 1.58 -4.18 -9.08
C TYR A 78 2.99 -4.28 -9.65
N LYS A 79 3.37 -3.34 -10.53
CA LYS A 79 4.74 -3.22 -11.03
C LYS A 79 5.70 -2.90 -9.88
N VAL A 80 5.37 -1.90 -9.05
CA VAL A 80 6.16 -1.55 -7.86
C VAL A 80 6.30 -2.72 -6.91
N LEU A 81 5.20 -3.42 -6.60
CA LEU A 81 5.24 -4.58 -5.71
C LEU A 81 6.19 -5.67 -6.21
N ARG A 82 6.19 -5.94 -7.51
CA ARG A 82 7.06 -6.94 -8.12
C ARG A 82 8.51 -6.48 -8.21
N ASP A 83 8.73 -5.27 -8.71
CA ASP A 83 10.06 -4.82 -9.13
C ASP A 83 10.84 -4.25 -7.95
N LEU A 84 10.18 -3.56 -7.01
CA LEU A 84 10.80 -2.92 -5.85
C LEU A 84 10.73 -3.78 -4.58
N PHE A 85 9.62 -4.48 -4.37
CA PHE A 85 9.39 -5.27 -3.14
C PHE A 85 9.52 -6.77 -3.36
N HIS A 86 9.76 -7.23 -4.59
CA HIS A 86 9.81 -8.65 -4.95
C HIS A 86 8.60 -9.46 -4.47
N TYR A 87 7.46 -8.77 -4.31
CA TYR A 87 6.22 -9.33 -3.83
C TYR A 87 5.30 -9.66 -5.02
N LYS A 88 4.76 -10.87 -5.02
CA LYS A 88 3.76 -11.32 -6.00
C LYS A 88 2.39 -11.37 -5.34
N PRO A 89 1.49 -10.40 -5.62
CA PRO A 89 0.16 -10.39 -5.04
C PRO A 89 -0.62 -11.66 -5.35
N ILE A 90 -1.41 -12.14 -4.38
CA ILE A 90 -2.25 -13.34 -4.51
C ILE A 90 -3.40 -13.16 -5.50
N LEU A 91 -3.87 -11.92 -5.70
CA LEU A 91 -4.93 -11.59 -6.66
C LEU A 91 -4.33 -10.99 -7.93
N THR A 92 -4.94 -11.27 -9.08
CA THR A 92 -4.63 -10.52 -10.30
C THR A 92 -5.14 -9.08 -10.21
N LYS A 93 -4.63 -8.20 -11.08
CA LYS A 93 -5.06 -6.80 -11.17
C LYS A 93 -6.58 -6.67 -11.38
N GLN A 94 -7.16 -7.52 -12.22
CA GLN A 94 -8.60 -7.56 -12.47
C GLN A 94 -9.37 -8.07 -11.24
N GLN A 95 -8.89 -9.11 -10.57
CA GLN A 95 -9.52 -9.60 -9.33
C GLN A 95 -9.46 -8.57 -8.20
N PHE A 96 -8.39 -7.76 -8.14
CA PHE A 96 -8.31 -6.67 -7.18
C PHE A 96 -9.35 -5.57 -7.47
N LEU A 97 -9.64 -5.31 -8.75
CA LEU A 97 -10.61 -4.30 -9.19
C LEU A 97 -12.05 -4.81 -9.32
N GLN A 98 -12.31 -6.10 -9.07
CA GLN A 98 -13.66 -6.67 -9.05
C GLN A 98 -14.23 -6.69 -7.64
N PHE A 99 -15.55 -6.62 -7.47
CA PHE A 99 -16.18 -6.83 -6.16
C PHE A 99 -15.86 -8.23 -5.60
N GLY A 100 -15.80 -8.33 -4.26
CA GLY A 100 -15.45 -9.56 -3.55
C GLY A 100 -13.96 -9.70 -3.24
N TYR A 101 -13.53 -10.93 -2.93
CA TYR A 101 -12.15 -11.23 -2.48
C TYR A 101 -11.66 -10.40 -1.28
N ALA A 102 -12.58 -9.92 -0.43
CA ALA A 102 -12.31 -8.97 0.66
C ALA A 102 -11.09 -9.34 1.50
N GLU A 103 -11.06 -10.56 2.04
CA GLU A 103 -9.95 -11.03 2.88
C GLU A 103 -8.59 -10.99 2.17
N ARG A 104 -8.53 -11.44 0.91
CA ARG A 104 -7.29 -11.45 0.12
C ARG A 104 -6.84 -10.02 -0.22
N LYS A 105 -7.77 -9.11 -0.49
CA LYS A 105 -7.47 -7.69 -0.70
C LYS A 105 -6.96 -7.04 0.58
N ILE A 106 -7.58 -7.36 1.72
CA ILE A 106 -7.12 -6.90 3.03
C ILE A 106 -5.71 -7.42 3.31
N SER A 107 -5.44 -8.69 3.01
CA SER A 107 -4.09 -9.26 3.15
C SER A 107 -3.07 -8.50 2.30
N ILE A 108 -3.36 -8.28 1.01
CA ILE A 108 -2.49 -7.51 0.12
C ILE A 108 -2.27 -6.10 0.66
N LEU A 109 -3.32 -5.46 1.20
CA LEU A 109 -3.22 -4.12 1.76
C LEU A 109 -2.33 -4.08 3.01
N CYS A 110 -2.50 -5.03 3.94
CA CYS A 110 -1.60 -5.17 5.10
C CYS A 110 -0.15 -5.38 4.67
N ASP A 111 0.10 -6.23 3.68
CA ASP A 111 1.44 -6.48 3.13
C ASP A 111 2.04 -5.18 2.54
N ILE A 112 1.28 -4.45 1.71
CA ILE A 112 1.67 -3.14 1.16
C ILE A 112 2.10 -2.20 2.29
N ILE A 113 1.29 -2.07 3.33
CA ILE A 113 1.58 -1.18 4.46
C ILE A 113 2.86 -1.61 5.17
N SER A 114 3.04 -2.91 5.40
CA SER A 114 4.27 -3.44 6.00
C SER A 114 5.51 -3.12 5.16
N PHE A 115 5.42 -3.28 3.84
CA PHE A 115 6.52 -2.98 2.91
C PHE A 115 6.87 -1.49 2.88
N VAL A 116 5.86 -0.64 2.74
CA VAL A 116 6.02 0.82 2.72
C VAL A 116 6.61 1.33 4.03
N THR A 117 6.11 0.88 5.17
CA THR A 117 6.60 1.31 6.49
C THR A 117 8.04 0.86 6.75
N LYS A 118 8.39 -0.37 6.36
CA LYS A 118 9.79 -0.85 6.41
C LYS A 118 10.69 -0.02 5.51
N LYS A 119 10.27 0.22 4.26
CA LYS A 119 11.06 0.98 3.29
C LYS A 119 11.25 2.44 3.69
N HIS A 120 10.22 3.07 4.26
CA HIS A 120 10.33 4.40 4.85
C HIS A 120 11.40 4.45 5.94
N LYS A 121 11.43 3.48 6.86
CA LYS A 121 12.47 3.40 7.90
C LYS A 121 13.86 3.24 7.31
N GLU A 122 14.03 2.38 6.30
CA GLU A 122 15.31 2.20 5.60
C GLU A 122 15.79 3.51 4.95
N LEU A 123 14.92 4.19 4.21
CA LEU A 123 15.25 5.43 3.49
C LEU A 123 15.50 6.59 4.45
N SER A 124 14.66 6.77 5.47
CA SER A 124 14.82 7.81 6.48
C SER A 124 16.10 7.63 7.30
N ASN A 125 16.47 6.39 7.64
CA ASN A 125 17.70 6.14 8.38
C ASN A 125 18.95 6.39 7.52
N LYS A 126 18.93 6.02 6.22
CA LYS A 126 20.00 6.37 5.28
C LYS A 126 20.19 7.88 5.16
N HIS A 127 19.10 8.64 5.11
CA HIS A 127 19.18 10.09 5.04
C HIS A 127 19.82 10.71 6.30
N LYS A 128 19.46 10.22 7.49
CA LYS A 128 20.08 10.66 8.76
C LYS A 128 21.59 10.39 8.80
N VAL A 129 22.02 9.24 8.30
CA VAL A 129 23.44 8.86 8.29
C VAL A 129 24.24 9.78 7.36
N ILE A 130 23.74 10.10 6.17
CA ILE A 130 24.44 10.99 5.22
C ILE A 130 24.60 12.40 5.78
N THR A 131 23.59 12.96 6.48
CA THR A 131 23.70 14.28 7.11
C THR A 131 24.79 14.34 8.19
N LEU A 132 25.04 13.24 8.90
CA LEU A 132 26.08 13.19 9.93
C LEU A 132 27.51 13.16 9.35
N TYR A 133 27.70 12.59 8.16
CA TYR A 133 29.01 12.55 7.49
C TYR A 133 29.39 13.86 6.77
N PHE A 134 28.43 14.75 6.50
CA PHE A 134 28.71 16.06 5.89
C PHE A 134 29.01 17.18 6.89
N PHE A 135 28.91 16.89 8.19
CA PHE A 135 29.18 17.83 9.29
C PHE A 135 30.42 17.44 10.12
N ASN A 136 31.27 16.54 9.61
CA ASN A 136 32.58 16.22 10.20
C ASN A 136 33.69 16.52 9.20
#